data_AF-A0A847Y770-F1
#
_entry.id   AF-A0A847Y770-F1
#
_cell.length_a   1.000
_cell.length_b   1.000
_cell.length_c   1.000
_cell.angle_alpha   90.00
_cell.angle_beta   90.00
_cell.angle_gamma   90.00
#
_symmetry.space_group_name_H-M   'P 1'
#
loop_
_entity.id
_entity.type
_entity.pdbx_description
1 polymer ?
#
loop_
_entity_poly.entity_id
_entity_poly.type
_entity_poly.pdbx_seq_one_letter_code
_entity_poly.pdbx_strand_id
1 'polypeptide(L)' 'MIILGAAYGIGRIGGAAVESMARQPEMAPNIQTAMIISAALIEGVTFFGLIVCLIALFFTG' A
#
# COMPACT_ATOMS: atom_id res chain seq x y z
N MET A 1 0.07 -2.95 -14.64
CA MET A 1 1.03 -3.37 -13.60
C MET A 1 0.98 -2.55 -12.32
N ILE A 2 0.59 -1.27 -12.35
CA ILE A 2 0.51 -0.38 -11.16
C ILE A 2 -0.36 -1.00 -10.03
N ILE A 3 -1.60 -1.37 -10.33
CA ILE A 3 -2.53 -1.97 -9.35
C ILE A 3 -2.00 -3.29 -8.78
N LEU A 4 -1.38 -4.13 -9.62
CA LEU A 4 -0.83 -5.42 -9.17
C LEU A 4 0.34 -5.22 -8.21
N GLY A 5 1.21 -4.23 -8.48
CA GLY A 5 2.30 -3.87 -7.57
C GLY A 5 1.79 -3.34 -6.23
N ALA A 6 0.76 -2.49 -6.26
CA ALA A 6 0.11 -1.96 -5.06
C ALA A 6 -0.52 -3.07 -4.21
N ALA A 7 -1.31 -3.95 -4.83
CA ALA A 7 -1.95 -5.07 -4.16
C ALA A 7 -0.93 -6.01 -3.51
N TYR A 8 0.17 -6.33 -4.22
CA TYR A 8 1.25 -7.15 -3.67
C TYR A 8 1.94 -6.48 -2.48
N GLY A 9 2.29 -5.20 -2.59
CA GLY A 9 2.97 -4.45 -1.53
C GLY A 9 2.12 -4.32 -0.27
N ILE A 10 0.87 -3.87 -0.41
CA ILE A 10 -0.06 -3.71 0.72
C ILE A 10 -0.37 -5.07 1.35
N GLY A 11 -0.64 -6.10 0.55
CA GLY A 11 -0.92 -7.44 1.04
C GLY A 11 0.22 -8.02 1.88
N ARG A 12 1.47 -7.81 1.44
CA ARG A 12 2.66 -8.26 2.17
C ARG A 12 2.83 -7.54 3.51
N ILE A 13 2.68 -6.22 3.52
CA ILE A 13 2.81 -5.41 4.74
C ILE A 13 1.68 -5.75 5.72
N GLY A 14 0.44 -5.86 5.24
CA GLY A 14 -0.72 -6.23 6.04
C GLY A 14 -0.56 -7.61 6.68
N GLY A 15 -0.12 -8.61 5.91
CA GLY A 15 0.15 -9.96 6.43
C GLY A 15 1.21 -9.96 7.53
N ALA A 16 2.36 -9.30 7.29
CA ALA A 16 3.44 -9.20 8.26
C ALA A 16 3.02 -8.42 9.53
N ALA A 17 2.22 -7.37 9.39
CA ALA A 17 1.69 -6.61 10.50
C ALA A 17 0.75 -7.47 11.35
N VAL A 18 -0.19 -8.20 10.74
CA VAL A 18 -1.12 -9.08 11.46
C VAL A 18 -0.38 -10.17 12.23
N GLU A 19 0.60 -10.84 11.62
CA GLU A 19 1.44 -11.82 12.34
C GLU A 19 2.19 -11.18 13.51
N SER A 20 2.76 -10.00 13.31
CA SER A 20 3.54 -9.31 14.34
C SER A 20 2.67 -8.87 15.52
N MET A 21 1.46 -8.34 15.24
CA MET A 21 0.48 -7.98 16.27
C MET A 21 -0.02 -9.20 17.05
N ALA A 22 -0.20 -10.35 16.38
CA ALA A 22 -0.58 -11.59 17.04
C ALA A 22 0.52 -12.13 17.98
N ARG A 23 1.80 -11.96 17.60
CA ARG A 23 2.96 -12.37 18.43
C ARG A 23 3.25 -11.41 19.57
N GLN A 24 3.01 -10.11 19.38
CA GLN A 24 3.29 -9.05 20.36
C GLN A 24 2.08 -8.09 20.48
N PRO A 25 1.03 -8.48 21.22
CA PRO A 25 -0.19 -7.68 21.33
C PRO A 25 0.04 -6.29 21.94
N GLU A 26 0.98 -6.17 22.88
CA GLU A 26 1.37 -4.90 23.51
C GLU A 26 1.93 -3.87 22.51
N MET A 27 2.51 -4.33 21.40
CA MET A 27 3.07 -3.49 20.35
C MET A 27 2.09 -3.22 19.21
N ALA A 28 0.87 -3.79 19.27
CA ALA A 28 -0.08 -3.73 18.17
C ALA A 28 -0.42 -2.31 17.69
N PRO A 29 -0.65 -1.31 18.56
CA PRO A 29 -0.92 0.06 18.11
C PRO A 29 0.23 0.68 17.30
N ASN A 30 1.47 0.40 17.71
CA ASN A 30 2.67 0.89 17.02
C ASN A 30 2.85 0.21 15.66
N ILE A 31 2.63 -1.12 15.61
CA ILE A 31 2.70 -1.91 14.36
C ILE A 31 1.61 -1.45 13.39
N GLN A 32 0.38 -1.25 13.86
CA GLN A 32 -0.73 -0.77 13.03
C GLN A 32 -0.44 0.62 12.46
N THR A 33 0.12 1.52 13.27
CA THR A 33 0.51 2.86 12.80
C THR A 33 1.57 2.78 11.70
N ALA A 34 2.62 1.98 11.89
CA ALA A 34 3.66 1.77 10.89
C ALA A 34 3.12 1.12 9.59
N MET A 35 2.20 0.16 9.72
CA MET A 35 1.51 -0.47 8.60
C MET A 35 0.71 0.55 7.80
N ILE A 36 -0.09 1.39 8.45
CA ILE A 36 -0.92 2.40 7.79
C ILE A 36 -0.05 3.44 7.08
N ILE A 37 1.03 3.91 7.70
CA ILE A 37 1.97 4.86 7.06
C ILE A 37 2.59 4.26 5.80
N SER A 38 3.02 2.99 5.89
CA SER A 38 3.62 2.29 4.75
C SER A 38 2.60 2.03 3.63
N ALA A 39 1.35 1.66 3.99
CA ALA A 39 0.26 1.48 3.03
C ALA A 39 -0.10 2.81 2.34
N ALA A 40 -0.15 3.92 3.08
CA ALA A 40 -0.43 5.25 2.53
C ALA A 40 0.64 5.71 1.52
N LEU A 41 1.92 5.40 1.78
CA LEU A 41 3.00 5.65 0.82
C LEU A 41 2.81 4.87 -0.49
N ILE A 42 2.43 3.59 -0.42
CA ILE A 42 2.16 2.78 -1.61
C ILE A 42 0.93 3.30 -2.36
N GLU A 43 -0.15 3.60 -1.64
CA GLU A 43 -1.36 4.19 -2.23
C GLU A 43 -1.07 5.51 -2.94
N GLY A 44 -0.27 6.40 -2.33
CA GLY A 44 0.12 7.67 -2.96
C GLY A 44 0.78 7.47 -4.33
N VAL A 45 1.78 6.59 -4.41
CA VAL A 45 2.48 6.30 -5.69
C VAL A 45 1.55 5.60 -6.68
N THR A 46 0.68 4.71 -6.21
CA THR A 46 -0.30 3.98 -7.03
C THR A 46 -1.29 4.96 -7.67
N PHE A 47 -1.81 5.89 -6.88
CA PHE A 47 -2.73 6.93 -7.32
C PHE A 47 -2.09 7.85 -8.37
N PHE A 48 -0.85 8.30 -8.13
CA PHE A 48 -0.11 9.08 -9.14
C PHE A 48 0.10 8.30 -10.44
N GLY A 49 0.46 7.01 -10.35
CA GLY A 49 0.60 6.16 -11.54
C GLY A 49 -0.71 6.04 -12.33
N LEU A 50 -1.85 5.92 -11.65
CA LEU A 50 -3.16 5.89 -12.29
C LEU A 50 -3.48 7.21 -13.00
N ILE A 51 -3.18 8.35 -12.39
CA ILE A 51 -3.35 9.67 -13.01
C ILE A 51 -2.52 9.77 -14.30
N VAL A 52 -1.26 9.36 -14.27
CA VAL A 52 -0.39 9.39 -15.46
C VAL A 52 -0.93 8.48 -16.56
N CYS A 53 -1.39 7.27 -16.22
CA CYS A 53 -2.04 6.39 -17.19
C CYS A 53 -3.30 7.00 -17.79
N LEU A 54 -4.14 7.65 -16.98
CA LEU A 54 -5.36 8.29 -17.43
C LEU A 54 -5.07 9.45 -18.39
N ILE A 55 -4.11 10.32 -18.03
CA ILE A 55 -3.67 11.43 -18.89
C ILE A 55 -3.12 10.89 -20.21
N ALA A 56 -2.24 9.89 -20.16
CA ALA A 56 -1.67 9.29 -21.37
C ALA A 56 -2.75 8.72 -22.30
N LEU A 57 -3.80 8.11 -21.74
CA LEU A 57 -4.92 7.55 -22.50
C LEU A 57 -5.71 8.65 -23.25
N PHE A 58 -5.97 9.80 -22.62
CA PHE A 58 -6.75 10.89 -23.23
C PHE A 58 -5.95 11.78 -24.19
N PHE A 59 -4.63 11.86 -24.03
CA PHE A 59 -3.76 12.69 -24.88
C PHE A 59 -3.16 11.94 -26.07
N THR A 60 -3.09 10.60 -26.00
CA THR A 60 -2.58 9.75 -27.10
C THR A 60 -3.72 9.11 -27.92
N GLY A 61 -4.97 9.26 -27.46
CA GLY A 61 -6.18 8.79 -28.14
C GLY A 61 -6.73 9.77 -29.16
#